data_AF-A0A812WEL8-F1
#
_entry.id   AF-A0A812WEL8-F1
#
_cell.length_a   1.000
_cell.length_b   1.000
_cell.length_c   1.000
_cell.angle_alpha   90.00
_cell.angle_beta   90.00
_cell.angle_gamma   90.00
#
_symmetry.space_group_name_H-M   'P 1'
#
loop_
_entity.id
_entity.type
_entity.pdbx_description
1 polymer ?
#
loop_
_entity_poly.entity_id
_entity_poly.type
_entity_poly.pdbx_seq_one_letter_code
_entity_poly.pdbx_strand_id
1 'polypeptide(L)'
;MIASESDQELAELGCVQRYLELYEVPKKVLIHAPPLQVPRIVATLLVTLVVVVWLITGLRFYELNDISISNSFLQLAPPFGMLACDGFDFNCDDIPSKSNNIPSYCMEAALNRTQTVLHHDFFSRTNGYNKDRWPFGRPDVTAVCKRFDANDVLEEEGHPLIMTARTVVPQSRCNGIAGLDCIWRNVGFSVEFVEDVETFWLVLRHEVMAEGVHLRNPTSAGYVVVNGQTFRLHCTHSACKEAGIHQNSGDVPSCKSLAGGKACFSSTYADYLSLDLVLQAANVTLDSLLRMPGDSHRQSEPQISRRYLGASIAIDIRYTNTDPLSLWQWPNPGLKGSYIYTFRAMGDYAHE
;
A
#
# COMPACT_ATOMS: atom_id res chain seq x y z
N MET A 1 35.84 -67.25 -10.19
CA MET A 1 34.45 -67.72 -10.08
C MET A 1 33.72 -67.15 -11.29
N ILE A 2 33.53 -67.96 -12.32
CA ILE A 2 32.78 -67.59 -13.52
C ILE A 2 31.37 -68.07 -13.22
N ALA A 3 30.45 -67.14 -12.96
CA ALA A 3 29.03 -67.49 -12.84
C ALA A 3 28.64 -68.16 -14.17
N SER A 4 28.04 -69.34 -14.07
CA SER A 4 27.67 -70.11 -15.25
C SER A 4 26.57 -69.34 -16.01
N GLU A 5 26.60 -69.38 -17.34
CA GLU A 5 25.63 -68.69 -18.21
C GLU A 5 24.17 -69.04 -17.83
N SER A 6 23.94 -70.22 -17.24
CA SER A 6 22.64 -70.64 -16.71
C SER A 6 22.16 -69.89 -15.48
N ASP A 7 23.06 -69.36 -14.65
CA ASP A 7 22.67 -68.59 -13.45
C ASP A 7 22.17 -67.18 -13.83
N GLN A 8 22.57 -66.68 -15.00
CA GLN A 8 22.15 -65.38 -15.53
C GLN A 8 20.75 -65.46 -16.18
N GLU A 9 20.46 -66.54 -16.91
CA GLU A 9 19.11 -66.80 -17.46
C GLU A 9 18.06 -67.01 -16.35
N LEU A 10 18.41 -67.72 -15.27
CA LEU A 10 17.50 -67.91 -14.13
C LEU A 10 17.19 -66.61 -13.37
N ALA A 11 18.15 -65.68 -13.31
CA ALA A 11 17.94 -64.36 -12.72
C ALA A 11 17.03 -63.47 -13.59
N GLU A 12 17.15 -63.54 -14.91
CA GLU A 12 16.27 -62.81 -15.84
C GLU A 12 14.83 -63.35 -15.83
N LEU A 13 14.66 -64.68 -15.79
CA LEU A 13 13.35 -65.31 -15.64
C LEU A 13 12.66 -64.90 -14.33
N GLY A 14 13.41 -64.83 -13.22
CA GLY A 14 12.90 -64.35 -11.93
C GLY A 14 12.44 -62.89 -11.96
N CYS A 15 13.16 -62.02 -12.69
CA CYS A 15 12.77 -60.61 -12.86
C CYS A 15 11.52 -60.43 -13.72
N VAL A 16 11.38 -61.16 -14.82
CA VAL A 16 10.18 -61.10 -15.68
C VAL A 16 8.95 -61.61 -14.94
N GLN A 17 9.11 -62.70 -14.18
CA GLN A 17 8.00 -63.29 -13.43
C GLN A 17 7.54 -62.37 -12.28
N ARG A 18 8.48 -61.71 -11.59
CA ARG A 18 8.17 -60.68 -10.59
C ARG A 18 7.56 -59.42 -11.19
N TYR A 19 7.96 -59.04 -12.41
CA TYR A 19 7.36 -57.93 -13.16
C TYR A 19 5.91 -58.24 -13.55
N LEU A 20 5.62 -59.49 -13.94
CA LEU A 20 4.26 -59.95 -14.27
C LEU A 20 3.36 -60.13 -13.03
N GLU A 21 3.93 -60.47 -11.86
CA GLU A 21 3.19 -60.52 -10.59
C GLU A 21 2.76 -59.14 -10.06
N LEU A 22 3.52 -58.07 -10.39
CA LEU A 22 3.25 -56.71 -9.92
C LEU A 22 2.40 -55.88 -10.90
N TYR A 23 2.30 -56.30 -12.16
CA TYR A 23 1.51 -55.60 -13.18
C TYR A 23 0.17 -56.30 -13.43
N GLU A 24 -0.85 -55.86 -12.70
CA GLU A 24 -2.24 -56.18 -13.06
C GLU A 24 -2.65 -55.39 -14.32
N VAL A 25 -2.67 -56.05 -15.47
CA VAL A 25 -3.26 -55.47 -16.69
C VAL A 25 -4.73 -55.88 -16.76
N PRO A 26 -5.69 -54.94 -16.69
CA PRO A 26 -7.10 -55.29 -16.81
C PRO A 26 -7.34 -55.92 -18.18
N LYS A 27 -8.00 -57.09 -18.20
CA LYS A 27 -8.40 -57.75 -19.44
C LYS A 27 -9.39 -56.85 -20.19
N LYS A 28 -8.98 -56.29 -21.32
CA LYS A 28 -9.83 -55.42 -22.16
C LYS A 28 -10.46 -56.24 -23.29
N VAL A 29 -11.77 -56.10 -23.48
CA VAL A 29 -12.48 -56.72 -24.61
C VAL A 29 -12.34 -55.85 -25.86
N LEU A 30 -11.61 -56.38 -26.84
CA LEU A 30 -11.48 -55.97 -28.24
C LEU A 30 -12.80 -55.96 -29.04
N ILE A 31 -13.63 -54.91 -29.00
CA ILE A 31 -14.79 -54.83 -29.91
C ILE A 31 -14.37 -54.21 -31.26
N HIS A 32 -14.30 -55.05 -32.31
CA HIS A 32 -13.92 -54.65 -33.67
C HIS A 32 -15.09 -54.28 -34.60
N ALA A 33 -16.32 -54.21 -34.08
CA ALA A 33 -17.49 -53.89 -34.89
C ALA A 33 -17.46 -52.41 -35.37
N PRO A 34 -17.44 -52.13 -36.69
CA PRO A 34 -17.38 -50.77 -37.24
C PRO A 34 -18.43 -49.79 -36.68
N PRO A 35 -19.72 -50.13 -36.53
CA PRO A 35 -20.72 -49.17 -36.04
C PRO A 35 -20.52 -48.78 -34.57
N LEU A 36 -19.84 -49.60 -33.77
CA LEU A 36 -19.53 -49.31 -32.36
C LEU A 36 -18.25 -48.49 -32.19
N GLN A 37 -17.39 -48.44 -33.22
CA GLN A 37 -16.18 -47.62 -33.21
C GLN A 37 -16.46 -46.15 -33.49
N VAL A 38 -17.47 -45.84 -34.31
CA VAL A 38 -17.82 -44.46 -34.69
C VAL A 38 -18.13 -43.58 -33.47
N PRO A 39 -19.02 -43.95 -32.52
CA PRO A 39 -19.29 -43.13 -31.34
C PRO A 39 -18.06 -42.91 -30.46
N ARG A 40 -17.21 -43.93 -30.32
CA ARG A 40 -15.96 -43.83 -29.55
C ARG A 40 -14.99 -42.85 -30.19
N ILE A 41 -14.81 -42.92 -31.52
CA ILE A 41 -13.93 -42.00 -32.26
C ILE A 41 -14.47 -40.57 -32.16
N VAL A 42 -15.78 -40.36 -32.36
CA VAL A 42 -16.42 -39.05 -32.25
C VAL A 42 -16.29 -38.47 -30.84
N ALA A 43 -16.54 -39.27 -29.78
CA ALA A 43 -16.38 -38.82 -28.40
C ALA A 43 -14.92 -38.47 -28.09
N THR A 44 -13.97 -39.28 -28.57
CA THR A 44 -12.53 -39.00 -28.40
C THR A 44 -12.17 -37.70 -29.12
N LEU A 45 -12.61 -37.51 -30.37
CA LEU A 45 -12.40 -36.28 -31.13
C LEU A 45 -12.98 -35.05 -30.43
N LEU A 46 -14.21 -35.14 -29.92
CA LEU A 46 -14.85 -34.05 -29.18
C LEU A 46 -14.09 -33.71 -27.90
N VAL A 47 -13.72 -34.70 -27.09
CA VAL A 47 -12.94 -34.47 -25.86
C VAL A 47 -11.58 -33.87 -26.20
N THR A 48 -10.90 -34.39 -27.21
CA THR A 48 -9.58 -33.90 -27.62
C THR A 48 -9.68 -32.47 -28.12
N LEU A 49 -10.70 -32.15 -28.93
CA LEU A 49 -10.93 -30.81 -29.45
C LEU A 49 -11.29 -29.83 -28.32
N VAL A 50 -12.13 -30.25 -27.36
CA VAL A 50 -12.43 -29.44 -26.17
C VAL A 50 -11.17 -29.19 -25.35
N VAL A 51 -10.34 -30.21 -25.09
CA VAL A 51 -9.10 -30.07 -24.33
C VAL A 51 -8.08 -29.20 -25.06
N VAL A 52 -7.92 -29.36 -26.38
CA VAL A 52 -6.97 -28.57 -27.17
C VAL A 52 -7.44 -27.13 -27.28
N VAL A 53 -8.71 -26.87 -27.55
CA VAL A 53 -9.27 -25.52 -27.55
C VAL A 53 -9.16 -24.90 -26.16
N TRP A 54 -9.46 -25.64 -25.10
CA TRP A 54 -9.30 -25.22 -23.71
C TRP A 54 -7.85 -24.91 -23.35
N LEU A 55 -6.90 -25.75 -23.76
CA LEU A 55 -5.47 -25.51 -23.54
C LEU A 55 -4.97 -24.32 -24.36
N ILE A 56 -5.33 -24.19 -25.63
CA ILE A 56 -4.89 -23.06 -26.47
C ILE A 56 -5.47 -21.75 -25.95
N THR A 57 -6.76 -21.72 -25.64
CA THR A 57 -7.40 -20.51 -25.06
C THR A 57 -6.85 -20.22 -23.68
N GLY A 58 -6.73 -21.22 -22.80
CA GLY A 58 -6.18 -21.07 -21.47
C GLY A 58 -4.70 -20.67 -21.47
N LEU A 59 -3.87 -21.24 -22.34
CA LEU A 59 -2.43 -20.93 -22.43
C LEU A 59 -2.18 -19.56 -23.07
N ARG A 60 -3.02 -19.08 -23.98
CA ARG A 60 -2.95 -17.67 -24.43
C ARG A 60 -3.25 -16.66 -23.32
N PHE A 61 -3.94 -17.05 -22.26
CA PHE A 61 -4.04 -16.22 -21.05
C PHE A 61 -2.79 -16.27 -20.17
N TYR A 62 -1.92 -17.27 -20.36
CA TYR A 62 -0.68 -17.47 -19.60
C TYR A 62 0.58 -16.96 -20.32
N GLU A 63 0.49 -16.53 -21.59
CA GLU A 63 1.50 -15.62 -22.11
C GLU A 63 1.50 -14.41 -21.17
N LEU A 64 2.54 -14.33 -20.33
CA LEU A 64 2.78 -13.27 -19.38
C LEU A 64 3.04 -12.02 -20.20
N ASN A 65 1.95 -11.37 -20.59
CA ASN A 65 1.97 -10.15 -21.35
C ASN A 65 2.78 -9.12 -20.58
N ASP A 66 3.66 -8.40 -21.28
CA ASP A 66 4.41 -7.29 -20.69
C ASP A 66 3.41 -6.23 -20.19
N ILE A 67 3.11 -6.28 -18.89
CA ILE A 67 2.24 -5.31 -18.24
C ILE A 67 3.07 -4.03 -18.08
N SER A 68 2.79 -3.05 -18.91
CA SER A 68 3.32 -1.70 -18.71
C SER A 68 2.38 -0.93 -17.78
N ILE A 69 2.89 -0.55 -16.60
CA ILE A 69 2.22 0.46 -15.77
C ILE A 69 2.45 1.79 -16.48
N SER A 70 1.37 2.37 -17.02
CA SER A 70 1.51 3.54 -17.88
C SER A 70 1.62 4.83 -17.10
N ASN A 71 0.80 4.99 -16.04
CA ASN A 71 0.79 6.15 -15.18
C ASN A 71 0.19 5.82 -13.81
N SER A 72 0.91 6.19 -12.74
CA SER A 72 0.38 6.28 -11.39
C SER A 72 0.53 7.71 -10.91
N PHE A 73 -0.57 8.32 -10.51
CA PHE A 73 -0.62 9.65 -9.93
C PHE A 73 -1.13 9.54 -8.50
N LEU A 74 -0.41 10.19 -7.60
CA LEU A 74 -0.71 10.21 -6.18
C LEU A 74 -0.76 11.65 -5.72
N GLN A 75 -1.90 12.07 -5.19
CA GLN A 75 -2.13 13.41 -4.69
C GLN A 75 -2.71 13.35 -3.29
N LEU A 76 -2.47 14.39 -2.50
CA LEU A 76 -3.06 14.56 -1.18
C LEU A 76 -4.15 15.63 -1.25
N ALA A 77 -5.23 15.42 -0.51
CA ALA A 77 -6.31 16.37 -0.40
C ALA A 77 -6.68 16.58 1.08
N PRO A 78 -7.02 17.81 1.49
CA PRO A 78 -7.36 18.10 2.86
C PRO A 78 -8.70 17.44 3.25
N PRO A 79 -8.92 17.16 4.55
CA PRO A 79 -10.16 16.58 5.09
C PRO A 79 -11.41 17.41 4.81
N PHE A 80 -11.27 18.74 4.83
CA PHE A 80 -12.36 19.69 4.79
C PHE A 80 -12.29 20.50 3.51
N GLY A 81 -13.43 20.63 2.83
CA GLY A 81 -13.55 21.55 1.70
C GLY A 81 -13.16 21.00 0.34
N MET A 82 -13.01 19.68 0.14
CA MET A 82 -12.78 19.15 -1.21
C MET A 82 -13.88 19.54 -2.23
N LEU A 83 -15.08 19.90 -1.74
CA LEU A 83 -16.19 20.46 -2.52
C LEU A 83 -16.43 21.97 -2.28
N ALA A 84 -15.73 22.59 -1.33
CA ALA A 84 -15.94 23.99 -0.93
C ALA A 84 -14.73 24.90 -1.20
N CYS A 85 -13.55 24.32 -1.44
CA CYS A 85 -12.36 25.01 -1.89
C CYS A 85 -12.50 25.13 -3.42
N ASP A 86 -13.15 26.22 -3.85
CA ASP A 86 -13.40 26.53 -5.25
C ASP A 86 -12.06 26.79 -5.97
N GLY A 87 -11.75 25.97 -6.97
CA GLY A 87 -10.83 26.28 -8.07
C GLY A 87 -9.34 26.29 -7.75
N PHE A 88 -8.59 25.38 -8.40
CA PHE A 88 -7.14 25.37 -8.72
C PHE A 88 -6.09 25.58 -7.62
N ASP A 89 -6.37 26.34 -6.56
CA ASP A 89 -5.39 26.77 -5.59
C ASP A 89 -5.50 26.02 -4.26
N PHE A 90 -6.50 25.13 -4.07
CA PHE A 90 -6.72 24.30 -2.86
C PHE A 90 -6.63 25.06 -1.50
N ASN A 91 -6.60 26.41 -1.51
CA ASN A 91 -6.49 27.23 -0.31
C ASN A 91 -7.80 27.16 0.48
N CYS A 92 -7.77 26.42 1.57
CA CYS A 92 -8.84 26.28 2.54
C CYS A 92 -8.54 27.15 3.78
N ASP A 93 -8.11 28.41 3.56
CA ASP A 93 -7.69 29.38 4.58
C ASP A 93 -8.77 29.70 5.65
N ASP A 94 -10.03 29.32 5.40
CA ASP A 94 -11.19 29.67 6.25
C ASP A 94 -11.78 28.47 7.03
N ILE A 95 -10.99 27.43 7.36
CA ILE A 95 -11.50 26.35 8.23
C ILE A 95 -11.62 26.87 9.67
N PRO A 96 -12.83 26.90 10.27
CA PRO A 96 -13.01 27.41 11.63
C PRO A 96 -12.15 26.63 12.64
N SER A 97 -11.35 27.38 13.39
CA SER A 97 -10.26 26.92 14.27
C SER A 97 -10.67 26.12 15.51
N LYS A 98 -11.94 25.69 15.63
CA LYS A 98 -12.45 25.04 16.83
C LYS A 98 -13.04 23.67 16.53
N SER A 99 -12.16 22.65 16.47
CA SER A 99 -12.60 21.30 16.85
C SER A 99 -12.81 21.30 18.37
N ASN A 100 -13.93 20.75 18.83
CA ASN A 100 -14.17 20.53 20.26
C ASN A 100 -13.32 19.39 20.84
N ASN A 101 -12.64 18.62 19.99
CA ASN A 101 -11.75 17.54 20.39
C ASN A 101 -10.32 17.91 20.02
N ILE A 102 -9.54 18.32 21.03
CA ILE A 102 -8.09 18.52 20.88
C ILE A 102 -7.44 17.13 20.84
N PRO A 103 -6.66 16.79 19.80
CA PRO A 103 -5.96 15.52 19.74
C PRO A 103 -5.04 15.32 20.95
N SER A 104 -4.86 14.08 21.41
CA SER A 104 -4.06 13.76 22.60
C SER A 104 -2.61 14.25 22.51
N TYR A 105 -2.02 14.23 21.31
CA TYR A 105 -0.67 14.73 21.04
C TYR A 105 -0.57 16.27 21.05
N CYS A 106 -1.69 16.97 20.95
CA CYS A 106 -1.79 18.43 21.07
C CYS A 106 -2.10 18.92 22.47
N MET A 107 -2.27 18.00 23.43
CA MET A 107 -2.41 18.38 24.83
C MET A 107 -1.09 18.94 25.36
N GLU A 108 -1.18 19.93 26.24
CA GLU A 108 -0.03 20.64 26.83
C GLU A 108 1.02 19.67 27.40
N ALA A 109 0.59 18.59 28.07
CA ALA A 109 1.50 17.57 28.61
C ALA A 109 2.32 16.86 27.53
N ALA A 110 1.73 16.54 26.38
CA ALA A 110 2.42 15.90 25.26
C ALA A 110 3.39 16.86 24.55
N LEU A 111 2.99 18.11 24.39
CA LEU A 111 3.84 19.17 23.84
C LEU A 111 5.05 19.45 24.76
N ASN A 112 4.82 19.63 26.06
CA ASN A 112 5.90 19.85 27.04
C ASN A 112 6.86 18.65 27.12
N ARG A 113 6.34 17.43 27.02
CA ARG A 113 7.19 16.23 26.91
C ARG A 113 8.08 16.29 25.69
N THR A 114 7.52 16.63 24.53
CA THR A 114 8.27 16.74 23.27
C THR A 114 9.36 17.81 23.38
N GLN A 115 9.04 18.98 23.94
CA GLN A 115 10.01 20.04 24.19
C GLN A 115 11.17 19.55 25.05
N THR A 116 10.85 18.84 26.15
CA THR A 116 11.86 18.29 27.07
C THR A 116 12.77 17.28 26.38
N VAL A 117 12.20 16.36 25.59
CA VAL A 117 12.94 15.33 24.84
C VAL A 117 13.86 15.98 23.80
N LEU A 118 13.31 16.87 22.97
CA LEU A 118 14.08 17.58 21.95
C LEU A 118 15.20 18.44 22.56
N HIS A 119 14.90 19.16 23.64
CA HIS A 119 15.90 19.98 24.33
C HIS A 119 17.04 19.11 24.90
N HIS A 120 16.71 17.94 25.46
CA HIS A 120 17.70 17.00 25.96
C HIS A 120 18.54 16.40 24.80
N ASP A 121 17.91 15.89 23.75
CA ASP A 121 18.60 15.09 22.74
C ASP A 121 19.36 15.94 21.72
N PHE A 122 18.76 17.03 21.20
CA PHE A 122 19.42 17.90 20.22
C PHE A 122 20.49 18.81 20.84
N PHE A 123 20.21 19.37 22.01
CA PHE A 123 21.07 20.41 22.58
C PHE A 123 21.95 19.93 23.74
N SER A 124 21.60 18.82 24.40
CA SER A 124 22.35 18.34 25.57
C SER A 124 23.26 17.14 25.29
N ARG A 125 22.90 16.24 24.37
CA ARG A 125 23.66 15.00 24.10
C ARG A 125 24.53 15.01 22.85
N THR A 126 23.99 15.43 21.71
CA THR A 126 24.57 15.12 20.40
C THR A 126 25.76 15.99 19.96
N ASN A 127 26.34 16.85 20.80
CA ASN A 127 27.20 17.97 20.34
C ASN A 127 26.52 18.84 19.25
N GLY A 128 25.21 18.67 18.99
CA GLY A 128 24.43 19.42 18.00
C GLY A 128 24.28 20.90 18.36
N TYR A 129 24.58 21.24 19.62
CA TYR A 129 24.87 22.60 20.03
C TYR A 129 26.20 23.07 19.40
N ASN A 130 26.10 23.62 18.20
CA ASN A 130 27.16 24.41 17.62
C ASN A 130 27.03 25.87 18.11
N LYS A 131 28.04 26.36 18.86
CA LYS A 131 28.11 27.77 19.29
C LYS A 131 28.06 28.73 18.10
N ASP A 132 28.51 28.33 16.93
CA ASP A 132 28.45 29.16 15.72
C ASP A 132 27.01 29.30 15.20
N ARG A 133 26.16 28.28 15.41
CA ARG A 133 24.72 28.35 15.09
C ARG A 133 23.90 29.01 16.21
N TRP A 134 24.39 28.95 17.45
CA TRP A 134 23.69 29.40 18.66
C TRP A 134 24.64 30.17 19.62
N PRO A 135 25.10 31.37 19.23
CA PRO A 135 26.20 32.08 19.90
C PRO A 135 25.89 32.56 21.32
N PHE A 136 24.60 32.64 21.69
CA PHE A 136 24.15 33.15 22.99
C PHE A 136 23.66 32.06 23.95
N GLY A 137 23.90 30.78 23.61
CA GLY A 137 23.44 29.65 24.41
C GLY A 137 22.38 28.83 23.68
N ARG A 138 21.88 27.80 24.36
CA ARG A 138 20.88 26.88 23.80
C ARG A 138 19.55 27.63 23.62
N PRO A 139 18.86 27.48 22.48
CA PRO A 139 17.57 28.09 22.28
C PRO A 139 16.52 27.46 23.20
N ASP A 140 15.47 28.23 23.48
CA ASP A 140 14.25 27.66 24.02
C ASP A 140 13.58 26.79 22.95
N VAL A 141 13.13 25.61 23.36
CA VAL A 141 12.45 24.64 22.49
C VAL A 141 10.97 24.72 22.78
N THR A 142 10.19 25.20 21.82
CA THR A 142 8.73 25.23 21.93
C THR A 142 8.12 24.17 21.03
N ALA A 143 6.99 23.62 21.45
CA ALA A 143 6.20 22.69 20.66
C ALA A 143 4.76 23.15 20.71
N VAL A 144 4.14 23.28 19.54
CA VAL A 144 2.75 23.73 19.37
C VAL A 144 2.06 22.85 18.35
N CYS A 145 0.73 22.79 18.41
CA CYS A 145 -0.08 22.25 17.32
C CYS A 145 -0.62 23.37 16.46
N LYS A 146 -0.68 23.12 15.15
CA LYS A 146 -1.27 24.02 14.16
C LYS A 146 -2.03 23.20 13.14
N ARG A 147 -3.08 23.81 12.60
CA ARG A 147 -3.74 23.32 11.39
C ARG A 147 -2.99 23.83 10.19
N PHE A 148 -2.64 22.93 9.30
CA PHE A 148 -1.99 23.26 8.03
C PHE A 148 -2.93 22.91 6.89
N ASP A 149 -2.82 23.69 5.83
CA ASP A 149 -3.48 23.38 4.56
C ASP A 149 -2.62 22.41 3.75
N ALA A 150 -3.25 21.64 2.86
CA ALA A 150 -2.60 20.68 1.98
C ALA A 150 -1.58 21.32 1.01
N ASN A 151 -1.55 22.64 0.87
CA ASN A 151 -0.58 23.35 0.05
C ASN A 151 0.82 23.43 0.66
N ASP A 152 0.99 23.12 1.95
CA ASP A 152 2.30 22.99 2.59
C ASP A 152 2.92 21.57 2.45
N VAL A 153 2.27 20.69 1.68
CA VAL A 153 2.77 19.35 1.36
C VAL A 153 3.96 19.47 0.42
N LEU A 154 5.12 19.00 0.88
CA LEU A 154 6.34 18.94 0.08
C LEU A 154 6.33 17.66 -0.76
N GLU A 155 6.49 17.79 -2.08
CA GLU A 155 6.84 16.66 -2.93
C GLU A 155 8.37 16.54 -2.99
N GLU A 156 8.91 15.38 -2.64
CA GLU A 156 10.33 15.07 -2.81
C GLU A 156 10.46 13.99 -3.88
N GLU A 157 11.11 14.31 -5.00
CA GLU A 157 11.52 13.38 -6.06
C GLU A 157 10.45 12.35 -6.50
N GLY A 158 9.19 12.75 -6.62
CA GLY A 158 8.09 11.87 -7.07
C GLY A 158 7.48 11.00 -5.97
N HIS A 159 7.88 11.19 -4.72
CA HIS A 159 7.23 10.63 -3.55
C HIS A 159 6.39 11.71 -2.84
N PRO A 160 5.10 11.46 -2.59
CA PRO A 160 4.30 12.40 -1.82
C PRO A 160 4.66 12.28 -0.34
N LEU A 161 5.14 13.37 0.26
CA LEU A 161 5.42 13.44 1.69
C LEU A 161 4.30 14.18 2.40
N ILE A 162 3.77 13.56 3.46
CA ILE A 162 2.78 14.21 4.32
C ILE A 162 3.53 14.83 5.50
N MET A 163 3.52 16.17 5.57
CA MET A 163 4.08 16.86 6.73
C MET A 163 3.27 16.52 7.98
N THR A 164 3.89 15.85 8.95
CA THR A 164 3.32 15.58 10.27
C THR A 164 3.81 16.54 11.35
N ALA A 165 4.97 17.15 11.11
CA ALA A 165 5.55 18.20 11.93
C ALA A 165 6.44 19.11 11.09
N ARG A 166 6.49 20.40 11.46
CA ARG A 166 7.39 21.40 10.88
C ARG A 166 8.33 21.91 11.96
N THR A 167 9.63 21.95 11.66
CA THR A 167 10.59 22.66 12.52
C THR A 167 10.79 24.08 11.99
N VAL A 168 10.64 25.07 12.86
CA VAL A 168 10.82 26.49 12.55
C VAL A 168 11.95 27.03 13.42
N VAL A 169 12.95 27.62 12.77
CA VAL A 169 14.09 28.25 13.43
C VAL A 169 14.02 29.75 13.14
N PRO A 170 13.33 30.55 13.98
CA PRO A 170 13.26 31.99 13.79
C PRO A 170 14.67 32.60 13.81
N GLN A 171 14.90 33.54 12.90
CA GLN A 171 16.15 34.27 12.78
C GLN A 171 15.93 35.75 13.05
N SER A 172 16.89 36.38 13.72
CA SER A 172 16.95 37.85 13.86
C SER A 172 18.25 38.37 13.28
N ARG A 173 18.23 39.60 12.79
CA ARG A 173 19.44 40.28 12.32
C ARG A 173 20.33 40.61 13.53
N CYS A 174 21.64 40.39 13.40
CA CYS A 174 22.58 40.83 14.43
C CYS A 174 22.67 42.36 14.42
N ASN A 175 22.16 43.02 15.46
CA ASN A 175 22.22 44.48 15.60
C ASN A 175 23.61 44.93 16.02
N GLY A 176 24.57 44.92 15.08
CA GLY A 176 25.84 45.65 15.18
C GLY A 176 26.64 45.44 16.47
N ILE A 177 26.53 44.28 17.12
CA ILE A 177 27.32 43.98 18.32
C ILE A 177 28.77 43.94 17.85
N ALA A 178 29.55 44.96 18.22
CA ALA A 178 30.94 45.09 17.83
C ALA A 178 31.72 43.83 18.22
N GLY A 179 32.27 43.12 17.22
CA GLY A 179 33.10 41.92 17.43
C GLY A 179 32.45 40.58 17.06
N LEU A 180 31.21 40.54 16.56
CA LEU A 180 30.60 39.31 16.01
C LEU A 180 30.32 39.48 14.50
N ASP A 181 31.06 38.74 13.67
CA ASP A 181 30.79 38.58 12.24
C ASP A 181 29.54 37.69 12.03
N CYS A 182 28.36 38.18 12.40
CA CYS A 182 27.09 37.52 12.08
C CYS A 182 26.12 38.46 11.38
N ILE A 183 25.49 37.99 10.31
CA ILE A 183 24.43 38.73 9.59
C ILE A 183 23.06 38.36 10.20
N TRP A 184 22.83 37.05 10.37
CA TRP A 184 21.64 36.47 10.97
C TRP A 184 22.03 35.57 12.14
N ARG A 185 21.14 35.47 13.12
CA ARG A 185 21.27 34.54 14.25
C ARG A 185 19.95 33.83 14.49
N ASN A 186 20.03 32.56 14.86
CA ASN A 186 18.86 31.81 15.30
C ASN A 186 18.49 32.25 16.72
N VAL A 187 17.19 32.49 16.98
CA VAL A 187 16.70 32.97 18.29
C VAL A 187 15.83 31.97 19.04
N GLY A 188 15.36 30.93 18.36
CA GLY A 188 14.52 29.90 18.97
C GLY A 188 14.45 28.66 18.10
N PHE A 189 13.85 27.62 18.64
CA PHE A 189 13.58 26.38 17.92
C PHE A 189 12.16 25.96 18.26
N SER A 190 11.25 26.00 17.29
CA SER A 190 9.86 25.61 17.49
C SER A 190 9.48 24.44 16.61
N VAL A 191 8.79 23.47 17.19
CA VAL A 191 8.19 22.35 16.45
C VAL A 191 6.69 22.57 16.38
N GLU A 192 6.15 22.55 15.18
CA GLU A 192 4.74 22.76 14.90
C GLU A 192 4.17 21.43 14.39
N PHE A 193 3.41 20.72 15.23
CA PHE A 193 2.71 19.51 14.81
C PHE A 193 1.49 19.85 13.98
N VAL A 194 1.30 19.09 12.91
CA VAL A 194 0.09 19.21 12.09
C VAL A 194 -1.06 18.52 12.81
N GLU A 195 -2.14 19.26 13.02
CA GLU A 195 -3.38 18.73 13.60
C GLU A 195 -4.15 17.87 12.60
N ASP A 196 -4.77 16.81 13.10
CA ASP A 196 -5.73 15.96 12.37
C ASP A 196 -5.20 15.39 11.04
N VAL A 197 -3.89 15.11 10.94
CA VAL A 197 -3.25 14.55 9.72
C VAL A 197 -3.94 13.27 9.24
N GLU A 198 -4.41 12.45 10.18
CA GLU A 198 -5.15 11.22 9.91
C GLU A 198 -6.42 11.42 9.08
N THR A 199 -6.96 12.64 9.09
CA THR A 199 -8.19 12.97 8.36
C THR A 199 -7.94 13.34 6.90
N PHE A 200 -6.67 13.54 6.51
CA PHE A 200 -6.29 13.81 5.12
C PHE A 200 -6.67 12.66 4.20
N TRP A 201 -6.87 12.99 2.94
CA TRP A 201 -7.22 12.02 1.90
C TRP A 201 -6.04 11.79 0.99
N LEU A 202 -5.72 10.51 0.80
CA LEU A 202 -4.87 10.03 -0.26
C LEU A 202 -5.72 9.82 -1.52
N VAL A 203 -5.39 10.57 -2.56
CA VAL A 203 -6.05 10.53 -3.87
C VAL A 203 -5.18 9.72 -4.82
N LEU A 204 -5.65 8.53 -5.17
CA LEU A 204 -4.94 7.59 -6.04
C LEU A 204 -5.61 7.55 -7.41
N ARG A 205 -4.83 7.81 -8.45
CA ARG A 205 -5.23 7.60 -9.84
C ARG A 205 -4.20 6.73 -10.51
N HIS A 206 -4.63 5.58 -11.00
CA HIS A 206 -3.71 4.65 -11.62
C HIS A 206 -4.34 4.00 -12.86
N GLU A 207 -3.46 3.76 -13.82
CA GLU A 207 -3.78 3.23 -15.12
C GLU A 207 -2.79 2.15 -15.50
N VAL A 208 -3.31 1.00 -15.92
CA VAL A 208 -2.52 -0.12 -16.42
C VAL A 208 -2.90 -0.40 -17.86
N MET A 209 -1.88 -0.51 -18.70
CA MET A 209 -2.00 -0.86 -20.11
C MET A 209 -1.30 -2.19 -20.36
N ALA A 210 -2.06 -3.18 -20.82
CA ALA A 210 -1.54 -4.48 -21.21
C ALA A 210 -2.23 -4.94 -22.50
N GLU A 211 -1.48 -5.11 -23.60
CA GLU A 211 -1.93 -5.62 -24.90
C GLU A 211 -3.34 -5.15 -25.36
N GLY A 212 -3.55 -3.84 -25.38
CA GLY A 212 -4.83 -3.25 -25.83
C GLY A 212 -5.95 -3.27 -24.78
N VAL A 213 -5.68 -3.78 -23.59
CA VAL A 213 -6.57 -3.69 -22.43
C VAL A 213 -6.14 -2.51 -21.58
N HIS A 214 -7.12 -1.66 -21.31
CA HIS A 214 -6.95 -0.41 -20.58
C HIS A 214 -7.74 -0.47 -19.28
N LEU A 215 -7.04 -0.67 -18.16
CA LEU A 215 -7.67 -0.71 -16.85
C LEU A 215 -7.34 0.57 -16.09
N ARG A 216 -8.40 1.30 -15.72
CA ARG A 216 -8.32 2.48 -14.88
C ARG A 216 -9.06 2.23 -13.60
N ASN A 217 -8.64 2.86 -12.51
CA ASN A 217 -9.34 2.77 -11.25
C ASN A 217 -10.84 3.13 -11.33
N PRO A 218 -11.31 4.14 -12.09
CA PRO A 218 -12.73 4.50 -12.12
C PRO A 218 -13.61 3.51 -12.90
N THR A 219 -12.98 2.66 -13.72
CA THR A 219 -13.66 1.64 -14.53
C THR A 219 -13.48 0.24 -13.94
N SER A 220 -12.83 0.13 -12.78
CA SER A 220 -12.48 -1.15 -12.15
C SER A 220 -13.02 -1.20 -10.72
N ALA A 221 -13.28 -2.40 -10.22
CA ALA A 221 -13.71 -2.57 -8.83
C ALA A 221 -12.50 -2.50 -7.88
N GLY A 222 -12.51 -1.50 -6.99
CA GLY A 222 -11.46 -1.30 -6.00
C GLY A 222 -11.72 -1.99 -4.67
N TYR A 223 -10.66 -2.54 -4.09
CA TYR A 223 -10.66 -3.12 -2.75
C TYR A 223 -9.46 -2.64 -1.94
N VAL A 224 -9.57 -2.69 -0.62
CA VAL A 224 -8.48 -2.39 0.31
C VAL A 224 -8.44 -3.44 1.41
N VAL A 225 -7.22 -3.84 1.81
CA VAL A 225 -7.02 -4.77 2.92
C VAL A 225 -6.66 -4.00 4.19
N VAL A 226 -7.46 -4.17 5.24
CA VAL A 226 -7.23 -3.57 6.56
C VAL A 226 -7.24 -4.70 7.59
N ASN A 227 -6.16 -4.86 8.35
CA ASN A 227 -6.03 -5.93 9.36
C ASN A 227 -6.35 -7.34 8.82
N GLY A 228 -5.95 -7.62 7.58
CA GLY A 228 -6.21 -8.90 6.91
C GLY A 228 -7.63 -9.10 6.38
N GLN A 229 -8.54 -8.16 6.62
CA GLN A 229 -9.90 -8.17 6.07
C GLN A 229 -9.96 -7.30 4.81
N THR A 230 -10.64 -7.79 3.78
CA THR A 230 -10.86 -7.04 2.53
C THR A 230 -12.13 -6.21 2.62
N PHE A 231 -12.04 -4.94 2.26
CA PHE A 231 -13.16 -4.01 2.16
C PHE A 231 -13.29 -3.50 0.74
N ARG A 232 -14.51 -3.36 0.26
CA ARG A 232 -14.80 -2.80 -1.07
C ARG A 232 -14.83 -1.27 -0.98
N LEU A 233 -14.19 -0.60 -1.95
CA LEU A 233 -14.31 0.85 -2.11
C LEU A 233 -15.75 1.20 -2.44
N HIS A 234 -16.32 2.18 -1.73
CA HIS A 234 -17.69 2.61 -2.01
C HIS A 234 -17.75 3.52 -3.25
N CYS A 235 -18.69 3.29 -4.15
CA CYS A 235 -18.88 4.13 -5.33
C CYS A 235 -19.84 5.29 -5.04
N THR A 236 -19.38 6.55 -5.17
CA THR A 236 -20.22 7.73 -4.89
C THR A 236 -21.15 8.14 -6.05
N HIS A 237 -20.92 7.64 -7.27
CA HIS A 237 -21.71 7.96 -8.46
C HIS A 237 -21.97 6.72 -9.34
N SER A 238 -22.97 6.84 -10.24
CA SER A 238 -23.38 5.81 -11.21
C SER A 238 -22.32 5.40 -12.23
N ALA A 239 -21.17 6.07 -12.22
CA ALA A 239 -20.12 5.93 -13.23
C ALA A 239 -18.96 5.03 -12.80
N CYS A 240 -18.89 4.61 -11.52
CA CYS A 240 -18.23 3.35 -11.21
C CYS A 240 -19.14 2.25 -11.73
N LYS A 241 -18.99 1.89 -13.01
CA LYS A 241 -19.80 0.84 -13.61
C LYS A 241 -19.55 -0.42 -12.78
N GLU A 242 -20.58 -0.89 -12.06
CA GLU A 242 -20.58 -2.20 -11.38
C GLU A 242 -20.39 -3.38 -12.36
N ALA A 243 -20.22 -3.10 -13.66
CA ALA A 243 -19.85 -4.03 -14.71
C ALA A 243 -18.46 -4.63 -14.41
N GLY A 244 -18.44 -5.68 -13.60
CA GLY A 244 -17.23 -6.33 -13.14
C GLY A 244 -17.34 -6.87 -11.72
N ILE A 245 -18.27 -6.32 -10.93
CA ILE A 245 -18.57 -6.77 -9.58
C ILE A 245 -19.23 -8.15 -9.68
N HIS A 246 -18.52 -9.19 -9.24
CA HIS A 246 -19.08 -10.52 -9.10
C HIS A 246 -20.33 -10.50 -8.21
N GLN A 247 -21.32 -11.34 -8.52
CA GLN A 247 -22.49 -11.54 -7.66
C GLN A 247 -22.11 -12.02 -6.24
N ASN A 248 -20.91 -12.58 -6.06
CA ASN A 248 -20.35 -12.96 -4.75
C ASN A 248 -19.69 -11.80 -3.98
N SER A 249 -19.65 -10.59 -4.56
CA SER A 249 -19.17 -9.39 -3.85
C SER A 249 -20.10 -8.90 -2.75
N GLY A 250 -21.33 -9.42 -2.67
CA GLY A 250 -22.26 -9.13 -1.57
C GLY A 250 -21.70 -9.50 -0.20
N ASP A 251 -20.74 -10.41 -0.16
CA ASP A 251 -20.09 -10.88 1.08
C ASP A 251 -18.92 -10.00 1.51
N VAL A 252 -18.42 -9.10 0.65
CA VAL A 252 -17.32 -8.20 0.99
C VAL A 252 -17.90 -6.89 1.56
N PRO A 253 -17.62 -6.55 2.83
CA PRO A 253 -18.14 -5.34 3.44
C PRO A 253 -17.63 -4.10 2.70
N SER A 254 -18.51 -3.13 2.51
CA SER A 254 -18.12 -1.80 2.03
C SER A 254 -17.29 -1.08 3.09
N CYS A 255 -16.27 -0.32 2.70
CA CYS A 255 -15.54 0.52 3.64
C CYS A 255 -16.39 1.66 4.23
N LYS A 256 -17.61 1.91 3.71
CA LYS A 256 -18.62 2.72 4.43
C LYS A 256 -18.94 2.19 5.83
N SER A 257 -18.75 0.90 6.07
CA SER A 257 -18.99 0.28 7.38
C SER A 257 -17.91 0.63 8.41
N LEU A 258 -16.77 1.17 7.97
CA LEU A 258 -15.71 1.62 8.86
C LEU A 258 -16.12 2.97 9.49
N ALA A 259 -16.32 2.96 10.81
CA ALA A 259 -16.66 4.18 11.56
C ALA A 259 -15.43 5.09 11.75
N GLY A 260 -15.69 6.37 12.03
CA GLY A 260 -14.70 7.26 12.68
C GLY A 260 -13.57 7.77 11.79
N GLY A 261 -13.86 8.26 10.58
CA GLY A 261 -12.85 8.87 9.71
C GLY A 261 -12.13 7.90 8.77
N LYS A 262 -12.36 6.59 8.93
CA LYS A 262 -11.82 5.48 8.11
C LYS A 262 -12.57 5.30 6.80
N ALA A 263 -12.89 6.40 6.16
CA ALA A 263 -13.68 6.39 4.96
C ALA A 263 -12.79 6.09 3.75
N CYS A 264 -13.38 5.40 2.79
CA CYS A 264 -12.77 5.10 1.52
C CYS A 264 -13.86 5.14 0.44
N PHE A 265 -13.54 5.63 -0.75
CA PHE A 265 -14.49 5.62 -1.86
C PHE A 265 -13.79 5.75 -3.20
N SER A 266 -14.49 5.35 -4.25
CA SER A 266 -14.09 5.53 -5.65
C SER A 266 -15.03 6.54 -6.30
N SER A 267 -14.46 7.44 -7.09
CA SER A 267 -15.21 8.33 -7.99
C SER A 267 -14.91 7.99 -9.46
N THR A 268 -15.40 8.82 -10.39
CA THR A 268 -15.04 8.73 -11.82
C THR A 268 -13.61 9.15 -12.13
N TYR A 269 -12.90 9.75 -11.18
CA TYR A 269 -11.61 10.39 -11.41
C TYR A 269 -10.48 9.69 -10.66
N ALA A 270 -10.73 9.31 -9.41
CA ALA A 270 -9.73 8.80 -8.49
C ALA A 270 -10.37 7.94 -7.39
N ASP A 271 -9.51 7.26 -6.65
CA ASP A 271 -9.86 6.62 -5.38
C ASP A 271 -9.40 7.52 -4.25
N TYR A 272 -10.18 7.55 -3.18
CA TYR A 272 -9.96 8.40 -2.02
C TYR A 272 -9.88 7.51 -0.81
N LEU A 273 -8.73 7.51 -0.16
CA LEU A 273 -8.45 6.73 1.04
C LEU A 273 -8.07 7.69 2.15
N SER A 274 -8.79 7.68 3.27
CA SER A 274 -8.38 8.43 4.45
C SER A 274 -7.01 7.96 4.95
N LEU A 275 -6.18 8.87 5.44
CA LEU A 275 -4.87 8.53 5.97
C LEU A 275 -4.97 7.65 7.22
N ASP A 276 -6.00 7.82 8.06
CA ASP A 276 -6.28 6.93 9.18
C ASP A 276 -6.43 5.47 8.71
N LEU A 277 -7.15 5.25 7.60
CA LEU A 277 -7.29 3.93 7.00
C LEU A 277 -5.96 3.39 6.48
N VAL A 278 -5.17 4.24 5.81
CA VAL A 278 -3.84 3.87 5.29
C VAL A 278 -2.89 3.47 6.44
N LEU A 279 -2.83 4.29 7.50
CA LEU A 279 -2.04 4.03 8.70
C LEU A 279 -2.48 2.74 9.39
N GLN A 280 -3.79 2.55 9.55
CA GLN A 280 -4.33 1.32 10.14
C GLN A 280 -4.01 0.09 9.29
N ALA A 281 -4.17 0.18 7.96
CA ALA A 281 -3.87 -0.91 7.04
C ALA A 281 -2.37 -1.27 7.08
N ALA A 282 -1.49 -0.28 7.22
CA ALA A 282 -0.05 -0.45 7.38
C ALA A 282 0.37 -0.89 8.79
N ASN A 283 -0.56 -0.94 9.76
CA ASN A 283 -0.30 -1.16 11.18
C ASN A 283 0.70 -0.13 11.77
N VAL A 284 0.55 1.14 11.38
CA VAL A 284 1.35 2.27 11.83
C VAL A 284 0.50 3.19 12.70
N THR A 285 1.09 3.70 13.79
CA THR A 285 0.49 4.75 14.62
C THR A 285 1.47 5.89 14.74
N LEU A 286 1.05 7.11 14.38
CA LEU A 286 1.92 8.29 14.45
C LEU A 286 2.22 8.73 15.90
N ASP A 287 1.35 8.39 16.85
CA ASP A 287 1.55 8.67 18.28
C ASP A 287 2.51 7.70 18.99
N SER A 288 3.02 6.69 18.29
CA SER A 288 3.99 5.78 18.87
C SER A 288 5.27 6.53 19.26
N LEU A 289 5.81 6.19 20.43
CA LEU A 289 7.03 6.78 20.94
C LEU A 289 8.24 5.97 20.50
N LEU A 290 9.12 6.60 19.74
CA LEU A 290 10.30 6.01 19.12
C LEU A 290 11.57 6.52 19.78
N ARG A 291 12.62 5.72 19.68
CA ARG A 291 13.97 6.15 20.07
C ARG A 291 14.57 6.99 18.94
N MET A 292 15.35 8.00 19.31
CA MET A 292 16.12 8.78 18.35
C MET A 292 17.17 7.89 17.65
N PRO A 293 17.50 8.15 16.38
CA PRO A 293 18.60 7.48 15.69
C PRO A 293 19.92 7.67 16.46
N GLY A 294 20.67 6.58 16.69
CA GLY A 294 21.97 6.61 17.39
C GLY A 294 21.96 6.12 18.86
N ASP A 295 20.79 5.85 19.43
CA ASP A 295 20.61 5.58 20.87
C ASP A 295 20.31 4.08 21.19
N SER A 296 20.82 3.15 20.38
CA SER A 296 20.43 1.72 20.38
C SER A 296 20.71 0.94 21.68
N HIS A 297 21.53 1.45 22.60
CA HIS A 297 22.05 0.65 23.72
C HIS A 297 21.50 0.99 25.12
N ARG A 298 20.63 1.99 25.30
CA ARG A 298 20.14 2.38 26.63
C ARG A 298 18.62 2.26 26.72
N GLN A 299 18.14 1.59 27.77
CA GLN A 299 16.72 1.29 27.96
C GLN A 299 15.92 2.46 28.55
N SER A 300 16.59 3.48 29.10
CA SER A 300 15.99 4.60 29.83
C SER A 300 15.90 5.89 29.02
N GLU A 301 15.96 5.80 27.70
CA GLU A 301 16.15 6.98 26.86
C GLU A 301 14.84 7.69 26.52
N PRO A 302 14.87 9.03 26.46
CA PRO A 302 13.72 9.80 26.06
C PRO A 302 13.25 9.36 24.68
N GLN A 303 11.94 9.16 24.56
CA GLN A 303 11.30 8.75 23.32
C GLN A 303 10.52 9.93 22.75
N ILE A 304 10.59 10.10 21.45
CA ILE A 304 9.86 11.14 20.71
C ILE A 304 8.75 10.52 19.88
N SER A 305 7.69 11.29 19.63
CA SER A 305 6.59 10.84 18.79
C SER A 305 7.05 10.59 17.35
N ARG A 306 6.55 9.51 16.73
CA ARG A 306 6.72 9.25 15.29
C ARG A 306 6.17 10.40 14.43
N ARG A 307 5.22 11.21 14.93
CA ARG A 307 4.81 12.45 14.26
C ARG A 307 5.98 13.40 13.96
N TYR A 308 7.02 13.40 14.80
CA TYR A 308 8.20 14.23 14.55
C TYR A 308 9.19 13.56 13.60
N LEU A 309 9.37 12.24 13.72
CA LEU A 309 10.35 11.48 12.94
C LEU A 309 9.86 11.06 11.55
N GLY A 310 8.55 11.06 11.32
CA GLY A 310 7.93 10.57 10.09
C GLY A 310 7.85 9.04 10.02
N ALA A 311 7.12 8.56 9.02
CA ALA A 311 6.95 7.14 8.73
C ALA A 311 6.93 6.94 7.21
N SER A 312 7.55 5.86 6.75
CA SER A 312 7.54 5.45 5.34
C SER A 312 6.54 4.31 5.15
N ILE A 313 5.62 4.47 4.20
CA ILE A 313 4.55 3.50 3.90
C ILE A 313 4.59 3.17 2.41
N ALA A 314 4.72 1.89 2.08
CA ALA A 314 4.58 1.42 0.72
C ALA A 314 3.11 1.08 0.41
N ILE A 315 2.72 1.42 -0.82
CA ILE A 315 1.41 1.15 -1.39
C ILE A 315 1.61 0.14 -2.51
N ASP A 316 1.09 -1.07 -2.33
CA ASP A 316 1.10 -2.08 -3.37
C ASP A 316 -0.31 -2.15 -3.99
N ILE A 317 -0.39 -1.94 -5.31
CA ILE A 317 -1.63 -1.99 -6.10
C ILE A 317 -1.61 -3.26 -6.93
N ARG A 318 -2.42 -4.25 -6.55
CA ARG A 318 -2.49 -5.52 -7.28
C ARG A 318 -3.74 -5.59 -8.13
N TYR A 319 -3.57 -5.54 -9.44
CA TYR A 319 -4.64 -5.89 -10.36
C TYR A 319 -4.83 -7.40 -10.39
N THR A 320 -6.07 -7.83 -10.20
CA THR A 320 -6.41 -9.26 -10.21
C THR A 320 -7.49 -9.55 -11.23
N ASN A 321 -7.20 -10.53 -12.09
CA ASN A 321 -8.20 -11.21 -12.92
C ASN A 321 -8.28 -12.69 -12.54
N THR A 322 -7.92 -13.01 -11.30
CA THR A 322 -7.60 -14.37 -10.86
C THR A 322 -8.81 -15.19 -10.43
N ASP A 323 -10.01 -14.61 -10.34
CA ASP A 323 -11.20 -15.45 -10.14
C ASP A 323 -11.46 -16.20 -11.47
N PRO A 324 -11.29 -17.53 -11.48
CA PRO A 324 -11.52 -18.33 -12.68
C PRO A 324 -12.93 -18.07 -13.21
N LEU A 325 -13.93 -17.92 -12.34
CA LEU A 325 -15.32 -17.71 -12.75
C LEU A 325 -15.55 -16.37 -13.47
N SER A 326 -14.69 -15.36 -13.28
CA SER A 326 -14.72 -14.11 -14.08
C SER A 326 -14.19 -14.28 -15.48
N LEU A 327 -13.16 -15.11 -15.64
CA LEU A 327 -12.50 -15.36 -16.93
C LEU A 327 -13.43 -16.08 -17.91
N TRP A 328 -14.38 -16.87 -17.41
CA TRP A 328 -15.20 -17.79 -18.19
C TRP A 328 -16.61 -17.30 -18.57
N GLN A 329 -16.92 -16.01 -18.43
CA GLN A 329 -18.23 -15.48 -18.88
C GLN A 329 -18.28 -15.32 -20.40
N TRP A 330 -18.59 -16.42 -21.11
CA TRP A 330 -19.02 -16.39 -22.51
C TRP A 330 -20.30 -15.54 -22.66
N PRO A 331 -20.47 -14.74 -23.73
CA PRO A 331 -19.66 -14.68 -24.95
C PRO A 331 -18.53 -13.64 -24.94
N ASN A 332 -18.37 -12.85 -23.88
CA ASN A 332 -17.36 -11.80 -23.79
C ASN A 332 -16.33 -12.14 -22.71
N PRO A 333 -15.30 -12.96 -23.03
CA PRO A 333 -14.13 -13.16 -22.17
C PRO A 333 -13.32 -11.87 -22.12
N GLY A 334 -13.83 -10.87 -21.41
CA GLY A 334 -13.16 -9.60 -21.15
C GLY A 334 -12.50 -9.64 -19.78
N LEU A 335 -11.32 -9.05 -19.67
CA LEU A 335 -10.69 -8.76 -18.38
C LEU A 335 -11.64 -7.89 -17.55
N LYS A 336 -12.17 -8.46 -16.46
CA LYS A 336 -12.87 -7.69 -15.44
C LYS A 336 -11.82 -7.10 -14.51
N GLY A 337 -11.50 -5.84 -14.73
CA GLY A 337 -10.54 -5.12 -13.91
C GLY A 337 -11.03 -5.03 -12.47
N SER A 338 -10.34 -5.71 -11.57
CA SER A 338 -10.39 -5.40 -10.14
C SER A 338 -8.98 -5.16 -9.65
N TYR A 339 -8.85 -4.34 -8.63
CA TYR A 339 -7.56 -4.07 -7.99
C TYR A 339 -7.70 -4.05 -6.47
N ILE A 340 -6.62 -4.42 -5.79
CA ILE A 340 -6.56 -4.48 -4.35
C ILE A 340 -5.40 -3.61 -3.88
N TYR A 341 -5.69 -2.69 -2.97
CA TYR A 341 -4.69 -1.94 -2.22
C TYR A 341 -4.24 -2.72 -0.99
N THR A 342 -2.93 -2.85 -0.84
CA THR A 342 -2.30 -3.27 0.41
C THR A 342 -1.27 -2.24 0.82
N PHE A 343 -1.21 -1.96 2.13
CA PHE A 343 -0.30 -0.99 2.72
C PHE A 343 0.65 -1.69 3.68
N ARG A 344 1.91 -1.30 3.66
CA ARG A 344 2.92 -1.85 4.57
C ARG A 344 3.85 -0.76 5.07
N ALA A 345 4.17 -0.83 6.35
CA ALA A 345 5.23 -0.01 6.92
C ALA A 345 6.57 -0.42 6.30
N MET A 346 7.32 0.57 5.80
CA MET A 346 8.68 0.38 5.29
C MET A 346 9.73 0.69 6.36
N GLY A 347 9.43 1.64 7.24
CA GLY A 347 10.31 2.08 8.32
C GLY A 347 9.84 3.39 8.95
N ASP A 348 10.61 3.87 9.92
CA ASP A 348 10.50 5.23 10.44
C ASP A 348 11.41 6.12 9.58
N TYR A 349 10.87 7.22 9.00
CA TYR A 349 11.55 7.98 7.95
C TYR A 349 12.93 8.52 8.38
N ALA A 350 13.06 9.02 9.60
CA ALA A 350 14.33 9.52 10.13
C ALA A 350 15.41 8.44 10.40
N HIS A 351 15.11 7.14 10.22
CA HIS A 351 16.05 6.03 10.39
C HIS A 351 16.49 5.39 9.06
N GLU A 352 15.89 5.81 7.93
CA GLU A 352 16.35 5.48 6.57
C GLU A 352 17.54 6.39 6.20
#